data_AF-A0A4Q3S6P6-F1
#
_entry.id   AF-A0A4Q3S6P6-F1
#
_cell.length_a   1.000
_cell.length_b   1.000
_cell.length_c   1.000
_cell.angle_alpha   90.00
_cell.angle_beta   90.00
_cell.angle_gamma   90.00
#
_symmetry.space_group_name_H-M   'P 1'
#
loop_
_entity.id
_entity.type
_entity.pdbx_description
1 polymer ?
#
loop_
_entity_poly.entity_id
_entity_poly.type
_entity_poly.pdbx_seq_one_letter_code
_entity_poly.pdbx_strand_id
1 'polypeptide(L)' 'MADVINLNKARKARARATGKQSAVENRAKFGRTGADRSLEAARKARADAALDGAKLTPED' A
#
# COMPACT_ATOMS: atom_id res chain seq x y z
N MET A 1 7.56 42.22 -17.37
CA MET A 1 8.00 41.47 -16.16
C MET A 1 7.54 40.03 -16.37
N ALA A 2 8.45 39.11 -16.66
CA ALA A 2 8.09 37.73 -16.97
C ALA A 2 8.03 36.91 -15.68
N ASP A 3 6.90 36.25 -15.42
CA ASP A 3 6.76 35.34 -14.29
C ASP A 3 7.61 34.10 -14.51
N VAL A 4 8.75 34.02 -13.82
CA VAL A 4 9.62 32.84 -13.84
C VAL A 4 8.96 31.73 -13.02
N ILE A 5 8.21 30.86 -13.70
CA ILE A 5 7.60 29.69 -13.05
C ILE A 5 8.61 28.56 -12.86
N ASN A 6 8.66 28.02 -11.65
CA ASN A 6 9.50 26.88 -11.34
C ASN A 6 8.88 25.58 -11.90
N LEU A 7 9.39 25.12 -13.04
CA LEU A 7 8.91 23.91 -13.72
C LEU A 7 9.05 22.63 -12.87
N ASN A 8 10.02 22.56 -11.96
CA ASN A 8 10.16 21.42 -11.07
C ASN A 8 9.00 21.32 -10.09
N LYS A 9 8.54 22.45 -9.53
CA LYS A 9 7.35 22.48 -8.68
C LYS A 9 6.10 22.07 -9.47
N ALA A 10 5.94 22.55 -10.70
CA ALA A 10 4.83 22.17 -11.58
C ALA A 10 4.82 20.66 -11.90
N ARG A 11 5.98 20.09 -12.26
CA ARG A 11 6.12 18.64 -12.49
C ARG A 11 5.81 17.82 -11.25
N LYS A 12 6.32 18.22 -10.08
CA LYS A 12 6.01 17.55 -8.80
C LYS A 12 4.53 17.62 -8.45
N ALA A 13 3.87 18.75 -8.69
CA ALA A 13 2.44 18.89 -8.48
C ALA A 13 1.64 17.94 -9.38
N ARG A 14 1.99 17.86 -10.67
CA ARG A 14 1.38 16.91 -11.62
C ARG A 14 1.58 15.46 -11.17
N ALA A 15 2.79 15.07 -10.78
CA ALA A 15 3.07 13.71 -10.30
C ALA A 15 2.29 13.35 -9.02
N ARG A 16 2.09 14.32 -8.11
CA ARG A 16 1.23 14.12 -6.93
C ARG A 16 -0.24 13.95 -7.31
N ALA A 17 -0.73 14.72 -8.29
CA ALA A 17 -2.11 14.62 -8.76
C ALA A 17 -2.38 13.26 -9.43
N THR A 18 -1.49 12.80 -10.31
CA THR A 18 -1.61 11.48 -10.94
C THR A 18 -1.56 10.36 -9.91
N GLY A 19 -0.67 10.44 -8.92
CA GLY A 19 -0.61 9.46 -7.83
C GLY A 19 -1.91 9.38 -7.01
N LYS A 20 -2.57 10.52 -6.76
CA LYS A 20 -3.88 10.55 -6.09
C LYS A 20 -4.96 9.88 -6.94
N GLN A 21 -4.99 10.13 -8.25
CA GLN A 21 -5.95 9.50 -9.16
C GLN A 21 -5.78 7.99 -9.20
N SER A 22 -4.55 7.49 -9.38
CA SER A 22 -4.26 6.05 -9.34
C SER A 22 -4.64 5.42 -8.00
N ALA A 23 -4.47 6.13 -6.87
CA ALA A 23 -4.90 5.64 -5.57
C ALA A 23 -6.43 5.53 -5.42
N VAL A 24 -7.20 6.42 -6.07
CA VAL A 24 -8.66 6.33 -6.13
C VAL A 24 -9.08 5.19 -7.05
N GLU A 25 -8.47 5.07 -8.23
CA GLU A 25 -8.73 3.95 -9.15
C GLU A 25 -8.43 2.60 -8.50
N ASN A 26 -7.30 2.47 -7.80
CA ASN A 26 -6.95 1.22 -7.12
C ASN A 26 -7.94 0.89 -5.99
N ARG A 27 -8.46 1.90 -5.27
CA ARG A 27 -9.54 1.71 -4.31
C ARG A 27 -10.82 1.21 -4.97
N ALA A 28 -11.19 1.78 -6.12
CA ALA A 28 -12.36 1.34 -6.88
C ALA A 28 -12.19 -0.06 -7.49
N LYS A 29 -11.02 -0.34 -8.08
CA LYS A 29 -10.70 -1.61 -8.77
C LYS A 29 -10.58 -2.78 -7.81
N PHE A 30 -9.94 -2.59 -6.67
CA PHE A 30 -9.59 -3.70 -5.76
C PHE A 30 -10.38 -3.69 -4.45
N GLY A 31 -11.17 -2.64 -4.18
CA GLY A 31 -12.00 -2.50 -2.98
C GLY A 31 -11.21 -2.41 -1.67
N ARG A 32 -9.88 -2.49 -1.71
CA ARG A 32 -9.00 -2.52 -0.53
C ARG A 32 -7.88 -1.51 -0.69
N THR A 33 -7.59 -0.77 0.38
CA THR A 33 -6.46 0.17 0.42
C THR A 33 -5.14 -0.58 0.62
N GLY A 34 -4.02 0.11 0.40
CA GLY A 34 -2.71 -0.42 0.74
C GLY A 34 -2.58 -0.76 2.23
N ALA A 35 -3.16 0.08 3.11
CA ALA A 35 -3.16 -0.15 4.55
C ALA A 35 -3.94 -1.42 4.93
N ASP A 36 -5.12 -1.64 4.33
CA ASP A 36 -5.91 -2.85 4.56
C ASP A 36 -5.14 -4.11 4.13
N ARG A 37 -4.44 -4.04 3.00
CA ARG A 37 -3.61 -5.15 2.53
C ARG A 37 -2.47 -5.47 3.50
N SER A 38 -1.79 -4.46 4.02
CA SER A 38 -0.72 -4.63 5.01
C SER A 38 -1.24 -5.18 6.33
N LEU A 39 -2.41 -4.71 6.78
CA LEU A 39 -3.07 -5.22 7.98
C LEU A 39 -3.42 -6.70 7.84
N GLU A 40 -4.04 -7.08 6.72
CA GLU A 40 -4.40 -8.47 6.43
C GLU A 40 -3.16 -9.36 6.32
N ALA A 41 -2.08 -8.89 5.68
CA ALA A 41 -0.82 -9.62 5.63
C ALA A 41 -0.22 -9.86 7.03
N ALA A 42 -0.25 -8.84 7.89
CA ALA A 42 0.22 -8.97 9.27
C ALA A 42 -0.66 -9.92 10.11
N ARG A 43 -1.98 -9.86 9.94
CA ARG A 43 -2.92 -10.80 10.58
C ARG A 43 -2.66 -12.24 10.15
N LYS A 44 -2.49 -12.46 8.84
CA LYS A 44 -2.18 -13.77 8.30
C LYS A 44 -0.85 -14.30 8.84
N ALA A 45 0.23 -13.51 8.79
CA ALA A 45 1.52 -13.91 9.33
C ALA A 45 1.45 -14.29 10.82
N ARG A 46 0.64 -13.57 11.61
CA ARG A 46 0.42 -13.90 13.02
C ARG A 46 -0.33 -15.23 13.20
N ALA A 47 -1.35 -15.46 12.38
CA ALA A 47 -2.11 -16.71 12.40
C ALA A 47 -1.23 -17.90 12.00
N ASP A 48 -0.43 -17.74 10.93
CA ASP A 48 0.52 -18.74 10.46
C ASP A 48 1.54 -19.08 11.56
N ALA A 49 2.15 -18.07 12.20
CA ALA A 49 3.08 -18.28 13.31
C ALA A 49 2.44 -18.95 14.54
N ALA A 50 1.18 -18.63 14.85
CA ALA A 50 0.46 -19.28 15.94
C ALA A 50 0.14 -20.74 15.62
N LEU A 51 -0.22 -21.06 14.38
CA LEU A 51 -0.43 -22.43 13.92
C LEU A 51 0.88 -23.21 13.94
N ASP A 52 1.97 -22.62 13.45
CA ASP A 52 3.30 -23.24 13.47
C ASP A 52 3.74 -23.55 14.91
N GLY A 53 3.56 -22.63 15.84
CA GLY A 53 3.88 -22.87 17.26
C GLY A 53 2.96 -23.88 17.95
N ALA A 54 1.74 -24.10 17.43
CA ALA A 54 0.78 -25.05 17.96
C ALA A 54 0.84 -26.43 17.26
N LYS A 55 1.69 -26.60 16.24
CA LYS A 55 1.88 -27.89 15.57
C LYS A 55 2.50 -28.88 16.55
N LEU A 56 1.69 -29.84 16.98
CA LEU A 56 2.12 -31.07 17.63
C LEU A 56 2.32 -32.14 16.54
N THR A 57 3.29 -31.93 15.66
CA THR A 57 3.84 -33.09 14.94
C THR A 57 4.85 -33.75 15.88
N PRO A 58 4.82 -35.08 16.07
CA PRO A 58 5.96 -35.76 16.65
C PRO A 58 7.11 -35.54 15.66
N GLU A 59 8.09 -34.72 16.05
CA GLU A 59 9.42 -34.85 15.46
C GLU A 59 10.01 -36.13 16.04
N ASP A 60 9.93 -37.21 15.26
CA ASP A 60 10.88 -38.32 15.34
C ASP A 60 12.15 -37.94 14.57
#